data_AF-A0AAV0LVA0-F1
#
_entry.id   AF-A0AAV0LVA0-F1
#
_cell.length_a   1.000
_cell.length_b   1.000
_cell.length_c   1.000
_cell.angle_alpha   90.00
_cell.angle_beta   90.00
_cell.angle_gamma   90.00
#
_symmetry.space_group_name_H-M   'P 1'
#
loop_
_entity.id
_entity.type
_entity.pdbx_description
1 polymer ?
#
loop_
_entity_poly.entity_id
_entity_poly.type
_entity_poly.pdbx_seq_one_letter_code
_entity_poly.pdbx_strand_id
1 'polypeptide(L)' 'MVTGKRPWKGLEEEDVMARVADGRHPKIPAALSAEGRDFLNECFVVNRLKRATADSLLSHRFVARCYSSTDQ' A
#
# COMPACT_ATOMS: atom_id res chain seq x y z
N MET A 1 1.42 -7.86 -7.00
CA MET A 1 1.06 -7.63 -5.58
C MET A 1 2.12 -8.23 -4.67
N VAL A 2 2.48 -7.57 -3.56
CA VAL A 2 3.63 -7.95 -2.72
C VAL A 2 3.49 -9.35 -2.09
N THR A 3 2.35 -9.66 -1.47
CA THR A 3 2.18 -10.92 -0.72
C THR A 3 1.48 -12.02 -1.53
N GLY A 4 0.87 -11.68 -2.67
CA GLY A 4 0.05 -12.59 -3.47
C GLY A 4 -1.19 -13.16 -2.75
N LYS A 5 -1.51 -12.68 -1.55
CA LYS A 5 -2.61 -13.17 -0.71
C LYS A 5 -3.55 -12.02 -0.35
N ARG A 6 -4.84 -12.33 -0.13
CA ARG A 6 -5.80 -11.35 0.37
C ARG A 6 -5.36 -10.78 1.74
N PRO A 7 -5.56 -9.47 1.99
CA PRO A 7 -5.42 -8.89 3.32
C PRO A 7 -6.23 -9.68 4.36
N TRP A 8 -5.72 -9.80 5.59
CA TRP A 8 -6.45 -10.43 6.71
C TRP A 8 -6.99 -11.83 6.42
N LYS A 9 -6.19 -12.67 5.74
CA LYS A 9 -6.55 -14.07 5.47
C LYS A 9 -6.91 -14.80 6.77
N GLY A 10 -8.09 -15.42 6.80
CA GLY A 10 -8.60 -16.18 7.95
C GLY A 10 -9.54 -15.39 8.88
N LEU A 11 -9.81 -14.11 8.58
CA LEU A 11 -10.88 -13.34 9.23
C LEU A 11 -12.17 -13.40 8.41
N GLU A 12 -13.30 -13.35 9.11
CA GLU A 12 -14.64 -13.21 8.52
C GLU A 12 -14.83 -11.82 7.90
N GLU A 13 -15.83 -11.67 7.05
CA GLU A 13 -16.06 -10.42 6.31
C GLU A 13 -16.41 -9.25 7.24
N GLU A 14 -17.25 -9.48 8.25
CA GLU A 14 -17.61 -8.47 9.26
C GLU A 14 -16.38 -7.97 10.02
N ASP A 15 -15.47 -8.88 10.36
CA ASP A 15 -14.21 -8.60 11.06
C ASP A 15 -13.25 -7.76 10.20
N VAL A 16 -13.25 -7.99 8.89
CA VAL A 16 -12.47 -7.22 7.92
C VAL A 16 -13.08 -5.83 7.77
N MET A 17 -14.40 -5.73 7.63
CA MET A 17 -15.12 -4.46 7.51
C MET A 17 -14.92 -3.57 8.74
N ALA A 18 -15.00 -4.15 9.94
CA ALA A 18 -14.73 -3.43 11.19
C ALA A 18 -13.30 -2.87 11.23
N ARG A 19 -12.30 -3.65 10.82
CA ARG A 19 -10.90 -3.19 10.76
C ARG A 19 -10.70 -2.05 9.76
N VAL A 20 -11.35 -2.12 8.60
CA VAL A 20 -11.31 -1.05 7.60
C VAL A 20 -11.98 0.21 8.13
N ALA A 21 -13.13 0.08 8.81
CA ALA A 21 -13.84 1.19 9.44
C ALA A 21 -12.99 1.87 10.53
N ASP A 22 -12.26 1.08 11.33
CA ASP A 22 -11.29 1.55 12.32
C ASP A 22 -10.03 2.18 11.71
N GLY A 23 -9.88 2.15 10.38
CA GLY A 23 -8.70 2.64 9.69
C GLY A 23 -7.46 1.77 9.89
N ARG A 24 -7.62 0.51 10.29
CA ARG A 24 -6.51 -0.44 10.39
C ARG A 24 -6.10 -0.89 8.99
N HIS A 25 -4.80 -0.98 8.75
CA HIS A 25 -4.26 -1.51 7.50
C HIS A 25 -3.67 -2.92 7.73
N PRO A 26 -3.57 -3.75 6.67
CA PRO A 26 -2.91 -5.05 6.78
C PRO A 26 -1.43 -4.90 7.12
N LYS A 27 -0.87 -5.95 7.74
CA LYS A 27 0.56 -5.99 8.09
C LYS A 27 1.41 -5.89 6.83
N ILE A 28 2.30 -4.89 6.80
CA ILE A 28 3.27 -4.74 5.71
C ILE A 28 4.42 -5.73 5.95
N PRO A 29 4.82 -6.54 4.96
CA PRO A 29 5.93 -7.49 5.10
C PRO A 29 7.26 -6.76 5.35
N ALA A 30 8.03 -7.24 6.34
CA ALA A 30 9.36 -6.69 6.63
C ALA A 30 10.37 -6.93 5.48
N ALA A 31 10.13 -7.94 4.65
CA ALA A 31 10.95 -8.26 3.48
C ALA A 31 10.81 -7.24 2.34
N LEU A 32 9.84 -6.33 2.39
CA LEU A 32 9.70 -5.25 1.42
C LEU A 32 10.77 -4.19 1.66
N SER A 33 11.28 -3.55 0.60
CA SER A 33 12.25 -2.45 0.74
C SER A 33 11.68 -1.28 1.55
N ALA A 34 12.53 -0.43 2.10
CA ALA A 34 12.10 0.74 2.86
C ALA A 34 11.15 1.63 2.02
N GLU A 35 11.52 1.87 0.76
CA GLU A 35 10.73 2.67 -0.18
C GLU A 35 9.39 2.02 -0.50
N GLY A 36 9.33 0.69 -0.61
CA GLY A 36 8.07 -0.02 -0.83
C GLY A 36 7.15 0.05 0.39
N ARG A 37 7.70 0.04 1.61
CA ARG A 37 6.91 0.25 2.84
C ARG A 37 6.37 1.67 2.92
N ASP A 38 7.19 2.66 2.59
CA ASP A 38 6.78 4.07 2.57
C ASP A 38 5.67 4.30 1.53
N PHE A 39 5.81 3.73 0.33
CA PHE A 39 4.76 3.76 -0.70
C PHE A 39 3.43 3.20 -0.20
N LEU A 40 3.45 2.05 0.49
CA LEU A 40 2.23 1.45 1.04
C LEU A 40 1.62 2.30 2.16
N ASN A 41 2.44 2.97 2.97
CA ASN A 41 1.96 3.90 4.01
C ASN A 41 1.21 5.09 3.40
N GLU A 42 1.68 5.65 2.28
CA GLU A 42 0.96 6.72 1.56
C GLU A 42 -0.37 6.23 0.97
N CYS A 43 -0.41 4.96 0.53
CA CYS A 43 -1.64 4.34 0.00
C CYS A 43 -2.69 4.07 1.09
N PHE A 44 -2.26 3.65 2.28
CA PHE A 44 -3.14 3.23 3.38
C PHE A 44 -3.60 4.39 4.29
N VAL A 45 -3.48 5.64 3.84
CA VAL A 45 -4.01 6.80 4.56
C VAL A 45 -5.54 6.74 4.62
N VAL A 46 -6.08 6.66 5.84
CA VAL A 46 -7.52 6.56 6.13
C VAL A 46 -8.28 7.79 5.66
N ASN A 47 -7.71 8.98 5.88
CA ASN A 47 -8.33 10.23 5.46
C ASN A 47 -8.23 10.37 3.93
N ARG A 48 -9.38 10.26 3.26
CA ARG A 48 -9.48 10.36 1.79
C ARG A 48 -8.84 11.63 1.23
N LEU A 49 -8.91 12.77 1.94
CA LEU A 49 -8.34 14.04 1.48
C LEU A 49 -6.82 14.12 1.65
N LYS A 50 -6.25 13.31 2.55
CA LYS A 50 -4.79 13.25 2.78
C LYS A 50 -4.11 12.13 1.99
N ARG A 51 -4.87 11.20 1.41
CA ARG A 51 -4.36 10.09 0.62
C ARG A 51 -3.74 10.62 -0.67
N ALA A 52 -2.53 10.14 -0.98
CA ALA A 52 -1.82 10.52 -2.18
C ALA A 52 -2.61 10.17 -3.45
N THR A 53 -2.54 11.05 -4.45
CA THR A 53 -3.13 10.82 -5.77
C THR A 53 -2.29 9.82 -6.56
N ALA A 54 -2.87 9.24 -7.62
CA ALA A 54 -2.14 8.34 -8.51
C ALA A 54 -0.89 9.01 -9.10
N ASP A 55 -0.98 10.28 -9.52
CA ASP A 55 0.17 11.05 -10.04
C ASP A 55 1.28 11.22 -9.01
N SER A 56 0.92 11.48 -7.74
CA SER A 56 1.88 11.58 -6.63
C SER A 56 2.57 10.23 -6.38
N LEU A 57 1.80 9.14 -6.39
CA LEU A 57 2.30 7.78 -6.17
C LEU A 57 3.20 7.31 -7.33
N LEU A 58 2.92 7.71 -8.57
CA LEU A 58 3.77 7.42 -9.73
C LEU A 58 5.15 8.09 -9.61
N SER A 59 5.18 9.28 -9.02
CA SER A 59 6.41 10.02 -8.74
C SER A 59 7.18 9.50 -7.52
N HIS A 60 6.60 8.60 -6.74
CA HIS A 60 7.23 8.04 -5.55
C HIS A 60 8.46 7.20 -5.92
N ARG A 61 9.51 7.25 -5.10
CA ARG A 61 10.81 6.58 -5.34
C ARG A 61 10.70 5.09 -5.63
N PHE A 62 9.76 4.42 -4.97
CA PHE A 62 9.46 3.01 -5.19
C PHE A 62 9.05 2.69 -6.64
N VAL A 63 8.28 3.58 -7.26
CA VAL A 63 7.71 3.40 -8.59
C VAL A 63 8.61 4.01 -9.67
N ALA A 64 9.10 5.23 -9.44
CA ALA A 64 9.99 5.92 -10.38
C ALA A 64 11.27 5.11 -10.70
N ARG A 65 11.81 4.37 -9.73
CA ARG A 65 12.97 3.50 -9.92
C ARG A 65 12.69 2.27 -10.79
N CYS A 66 11.43 1.87 -10.94
CA CYS A 66 11.03 0.81 -11.85
C CYS A 66 10.84 1.33 -13.29
N TYR A 67 10.46 2.59 -13.46
CA TYR A 67 10.31 3.22 -14.78
C TYR A 67 11.63 3.72 -15.38
N SER A 68 12.68 3.89 -14.57
CA SER A 68 14.02 4.27 -15.06
C SER A 68 14.75 3.19 -15.89
N SER A 69 14.10 2.07 -16.21
CA SER A 69 14.63 1.02 -17.10
C SER A 69 13.84 0.83 -18.40
N THR A 70 12.91 1.73 -18.75
CA THR A 70 12.17 1.67 -20.04
C THR A 70 12.48 2.86 -20.95
N ASP A 71 13.57 3.58 -20.69
CA ASP A 71 14.13 4.55 -21.64
C ASP A 71 15.64 4.29 -21.84
N GLN A 72 15.94 3.22 -22.56
CA GLN A 72 17.12 3.10 -23.41
C GLN A 72 16.91 2.04 -24.50
#